data_AF-E7FWL3-F1
#
_entry.id   AF-E7FWL3-F1
#
_cell.length_a   1.000
_cell.length_b   1.000
_cell.length_c   1.000
_cell.angle_alpha   90.00
_cell.angle_beta   90.00
_cell.angle_gamma   90.00
#
_symmetry.space_group_name_H-M   'P 1'
#
loop_
_entity.id
_entity.type
_entity.pdbx_description
1 polymer ?
#
loop_
_entity_poly.entity_id
_entity_poly.type
_entity_poly.pdbx_seq_one_letter_code
_entity_poly.pdbx_strand_id
1 'polypeptide(L)'
;MDRGFYVNKKKNHRFILWYNETKVRGGNLMKLVLAIVSNDDSSVVSNALNKENYQVTRLATTGGFLRAGNTTLIIGVDDDRVEGCLEIIGNECSKRTEVVPSTASYDIGRYASFPVEVQVGGATVFVMDVEQFHKL
;
A
#
# COMPACT_ATOMS: atom_id res chain seq x y z
N MET A 1 -15.24 38.86 15.10
CA MET A 1 -16.35 39.57 14.44
C MET A 1 -17.01 38.57 13.50
N ASP A 2 -18.30 38.37 13.71
CA ASP A 2 -19.32 37.56 13.03
C ASP A 2 -19.05 36.09 12.63
N ARG A 3 -19.61 35.19 13.44
CA ARG A 3 -19.86 33.77 13.14
C ARG A 3 -21.21 33.66 12.43
N GLY A 4 -21.22 33.38 11.13
CA GLY A 4 -22.44 33.11 10.37
C GLY A 4 -22.64 31.61 10.16
N PHE A 5 -23.75 31.06 10.65
CA PHE A 5 -24.24 29.73 10.25
C PHE A 5 -25.04 29.86 8.95
N TYR A 6 -24.67 29.12 7.90
CA TYR A 6 -25.54 28.95 6.72
C TYR A 6 -26.34 27.65 6.86
N VAL A 7 -27.66 27.77 7.02
CA VAL A 7 -28.61 26.66 6.97
C VAL A 7 -29.26 26.63 5.58
N ASN A 8 -28.98 25.62 4.77
CA ASN A 8 -29.76 25.35 3.56
C ASN A 8 -30.98 24.48 3.92
N LYS A 9 -32.15 25.10 4.11
CA LYS A 9 -33.43 24.39 4.23
C LYS A 9 -33.92 23.98 2.84
N LYS A 10 -33.44 22.84 2.31
CA LYS A 10 -34.21 22.02 1.35
C LYS A 10 -33.56 20.65 1.15
N LYS A 11 -34.35 19.62 1.52
CA LYS A 11 -34.22 18.17 1.28
C LYS A 11 -33.62 17.33 2.41
N ASN A 12 -34.51 16.54 3.01
CA ASN A 12 -34.33 15.59 4.11
C ASN A 12 -33.53 14.35 3.70
N HIS A 13 -32.21 14.44 3.59
CA HIS A 13 -31.34 13.26 3.73
C HIS A 13 -30.15 13.61 4.61
N ARG A 14 -30.06 12.93 5.76
CA ARG A 14 -28.94 13.02 6.71
C ARG A 14 -27.67 12.50 6.03
N PHE A 15 -26.87 13.40 5.46
CA PHE A 15 -25.45 13.18 5.21
C PHE A 15 -24.70 13.93 6.30
N ILE A 16 -24.15 13.19 7.27
CA ILE A 16 -23.19 13.74 8.24
C ILE A 16 -21.88 13.90 7.47
N LEU A 17 -21.62 15.11 7.00
CA LEU A 17 -20.28 15.54 6.58
C LEU A 17 -19.44 15.68 7.87
N TRP A 18 -18.58 14.69 8.13
CA TRP A 18 -17.42 14.90 8.99
C TRP A 18 -16.37 15.64 8.16
N TYR A 19 -16.57 16.95 7.98
CA TYR A 19 -15.52 17.82 7.45
C TYR A 19 -14.66 18.23 8.64
N ASN A 20 -13.52 17.56 8.78
CA ASN A 20 -12.61 17.70 9.92
C ASN A 20 -12.13 19.16 10.06
N GLU A 21 -12.59 19.82 11.12
CA GLU A 21 -12.33 21.22 11.47
C GLU A 21 -10.99 21.41 12.23
N THR A 22 -9.96 20.63 11.89
CA THR A 22 -8.63 20.66 12.53
C THR A 22 -7.46 20.76 11.56
N LYS A 23 -7.69 21.12 10.30
CA LYS A 23 -6.61 21.36 9.33
C LYS A 23 -6.07 22.80 9.41
N VAL A 24 -5.70 23.23 10.61
CA VAL A 24 -4.97 24.48 10.85
C VAL A 24 -3.67 24.16 11.58
N ARG A 25 -2.77 23.46 10.91
CA ARG A 25 -1.33 23.47 11.18
C ARG A 25 -0.62 23.42 9.83
N GLY A 26 0.14 24.45 9.50
CA GLY A 26 0.86 24.60 8.23
C GLY A 26 2.06 23.65 8.12
N GLY A 27 1.81 22.34 8.14
CA GLY A 27 2.75 21.32 7.73
C GLY A 27 2.31 20.74 6.39
N ASN A 28 3.24 20.48 5.48
CA ASN A 28 2.97 19.61 4.34
C ASN A 28 2.34 18.33 4.87
N LEU A 29 1.20 17.95 4.31
CA LEU A 29 0.55 16.71 4.67
C LEU A 29 1.46 15.61 4.13
N MET A 30 2.14 14.88 5.01
CA MET A 30 2.96 13.74 4.60
C MET A 30 2.15 12.46 4.77
N LYS A 31 2.46 11.46 3.95
CA LYS A 31 2.01 10.08 4.09
C LYS A 31 3.21 9.16 4.22
N LEU A 32 2.93 7.99 4.80
CA LEU A 32 3.83 6.86 4.81
C LEU A 32 3.24 5.77 3.93
N VAL A 33 3.90 5.48 2.82
CA VAL A 33 3.56 4.37 1.93
C VAL A 33 4.38 3.16 2.34
N LEU A 34 3.69 2.07 2.69
CA LEU A 34 4.28 0.78 3.01
C LEU A 34 3.87 -0.20 1.92
N ALA A 35 4.80 -0.56 1.05
CA ALA A 35 4.57 -1.43 -0.10
C ALA A 35 5.29 -2.77 0.06
N ILE A 36 4.52 -3.86 0.13
CA ILE A 36 5.03 -5.22 0.13
C ILE A 36 5.08 -5.69 -1.31
N VAL A 37 6.30 -5.93 -1.82
CA VAL A 37 6.57 -6.33 -3.19
C VAL A 37 7.36 -7.64 -3.23
N SER A 38 7.36 -8.32 -4.38
CA SER A 38 8.20 -9.49 -4.59
C SER A 38 9.69 -9.12 -4.50
N ASN A 39 10.54 -10.08 -4.13
CA ASN A 39 12.00 -9.85 -4.10
C ASN A 39 12.55 -9.52 -5.49
N ASP A 40 12.04 -10.18 -6.53
CA ASP A 40 12.46 -9.98 -7.92
C ASP A 40 12.20 -8.54 -8.38
N ASP A 41 11.03 -7.99 -8.03
CA ASP A 41 10.62 -6.65 -8.48
C ASP A 41 11.18 -5.55 -7.57
N SER A 42 11.60 -5.88 -6.33
CA SER A 42 12.04 -4.91 -5.32
C SER A 42 13.12 -3.93 -5.80
N SER A 43 14.07 -4.42 -6.60
CA SER A 43 15.17 -3.62 -7.11
C SER A 43 14.71 -2.64 -8.20
N VAL A 44 13.85 -3.10 -9.10
CA VAL A 44 13.31 -2.32 -10.22
C VAL A 44 12.40 -1.22 -9.68
N VAL A 45 11.44 -1.57 -8.81
CA VAL A 45 10.49 -0.63 -8.19
C VAL A 45 11.23 0.49 -7.45
N SER A 46 12.19 0.13 -6.59
CA SER A 46 12.91 1.15 -5.81
C SER A 46 13.86 1.98 -6.67
N ASN A 47 14.41 1.45 -7.76
CA ASN A 47 15.19 2.25 -8.70
C ASN A 47 14.29 3.25 -9.46
N ALA A 48 13.09 2.84 -9.88
CA ALA A 48 12.12 3.74 -10.52
C ALA A 48 11.66 4.85 -9.55
N LEU A 49 11.34 4.50 -8.31
CA LEU A 49 11.00 5.46 -7.26
C LEU A 49 12.14 6.46 -6.99
N ASN A 50 13.39 5.98 -6.89
CA ASN A 50 14.55 6.85 -6.66
C ASN A 50 14.78 7.82 -7.84
N LYS A 51 14.55 7.39 -9.10
CA LYS A 51 14.65 8.27 -10.28
C LYS A 51 13.67 9.45 -10.22
N GLU A 52 12.48 9.22 -9.67
CA GLU A 52 11.46 10.24 -9.44
C GLU A 52 11.61 10.96 -8.08
N ASN A 53 12.79 10.86 -7.45
CA ASN A 53 13.13 11.52 -6.18
C ASN A 53 12.27 11.10 -4.98
N TYR A 54 11.73 9.89 -4.96
CA TYR A 54 11.18 9.30 -3.74
C TYR A 54 12.30 8.67 -2.90
N GLN A 55 12.26 8.87 -1.59
CA GLN A 55 13.20 8.24 -0.67
C GLN A 55 12.65 6.89 -0.20
N VAL A 56 13.36 5.81 -0.51
CA VAL A 56 12.92 4.45 -0.24
C VAL A 56 13.83 3.78 0.77
N THR A 57 13.26 3.25 1.86
CA THR A 57 13.93 2.30 2.77
C THR A 57 13.43 0.90 2.48
N ARG A 58 14.33 -0.08 2.37
CA ARG A 58 13.97 -1.48 2.10
C ARG A 58 14.18 -2.35 3.34
N LEU A 59 13.21 -3.21 3.63
CA LEU A 59 13.27 -4.23 4.67
C LEU A 59 13.06 -5.61 4.05
N ALA A 60 13.96 -6.55 4.34
CA ALA A 60 13.73 -7.96 4.02
C ALA A 60 12.64 -8.51 4.95
N THR A 61 11.58 -9.05 4.38
CA THR A 61 10.42 -9.59 5.10
C THR A 61 10.10 -11.00 4.60
N THR A 62 9.18 -11.70 5.27
CA THR A 62 8.73 -13.03 4.87
C THR A 62 7.21 -13.09 4.95
N GLY A 63 6.56 -13.59 3.90
CA GLY A 63 5.10 -13.76 3.88
C GLY A 63 4.66 -14.94 4.74
N GLY A 64 3.57 -14.78 5.51
CA GLY A 64 3.09 -15.82 6.42
C GLY A 64 2.49 -17.06 5.73
N PHE A 65 1.94 -16.91 4.52
CA PHE A 65 1.22 -17.99 3.81
C PHE A 65 2.16 -18.91 3.02
N LEU A 66 2.92 -18.34 2.08
CA LEU A 66 3.84 -19.10 1.22
C LEU A 66 5.21 -19.31 1.86
N ARG A 67 5.48 -18.67 3.02
CA ARG A 67 6.84 -18.56 3.62
C ARG A 67 7.90 -18.05 2.64
N ALA A 68 7.48 -17.44 1.54
CA ALA A 68 8.35 -16.85 0.54
C ALA A 68 8.90 -15.52 1.06
N GLY A 69 10.18 -15.27 0.77
CA GLY A 69 10.80 -13.98 1.02
C GLY A 69 10.15 -12.89 0.18
N ASN A 70 9.91 -11.74 0.78
CA ASN A 70 9.42 -10.54 0.11
C ASN A 70 10.18 -9.32 0.63
N THR A 71 9.99 -8.19 -0.05
CA THR A 71 10.62 -6.93 0.36
C THR A 71 9.53 -5.94 0.71
N THR A 72 9.63 -5.33 1.89
CA THR A 72 8.78 -4.22 2.29
C THR A 72 9.53 -2.91 2.03
N LEU A 73 8.93 -2.03 1.24
CA LEU A 73 9.41 -0.69 0.96
C LEU A 73 8.68 0.30 1.86
N ILE A 74 9.43 1.17 2.53
CA ILE A 74 8.92 2.26 3.36
C ILE A 74 9.29 3.58 2.68
N ILE A 75 8.28 4.38 2.37
CA ILE A 75 8.42 5.60 1.56
C ILE A 75 7.65 6.73 2.25
N GLY A 76 8.38 7.75 2.71
CA GLY A 76 7.78 9.01 3.15
C GLY A 76 7.52 9.90 1.94
N VAL A 77 6.28 10.37 1.77
CA VAL A 77 5.86 11.09 0.57
C VAL A 77 4.92 12.25 0.93
N ASP A 78 5.03 13.39 0.24
CA ASP A 78 4.01 14.46 0.35
C ASP A 78 2.66 13.94 -0.18
N ASP A 79 1.54 14.38 0.41
CA ASP A 79 0.17 13.91 0.12
C ASP A 79 -0.20 14.05 -1.36
N ASP A 80 0.26 15.12 -2.00
CA ASP A 80 0.04 15.39 -3.43
C ASP A 80 0.86 14.49 -4.37
N ARG A 81 1.88 13.80 -3.84
CA ARG A 81 2.76 12.89 -4.60
C ARG A 81 2.45 11.41 -4.37
N VAL A 82 1.47 11.09 -3.55
CA VAL A 82 1.07 9.69 -3.25
C VAL A 82 0.69 8.95 -4.52
N GLU A 83 -0.14 9.55 -5.38
CA GLU A 83 -0.65 8.88 -6.58
C GLU A 83 0.48 8.48 -7.53
N GLY A 84 1.44 9.39 -7.75
CA GLY A 84 2.61 9.07 -8.59
C GLY A 84 3.48 7.97 -7.98
N CYS A 85 3.58 7.89 -6.65
CA CYS A 85 4.27 6.79 -5.99
C CYS A 85 3.55 5.45 -6.23
N LEU A 86 2.21 5.42 -6.11
CA LEU A 86 1.39 4.24 -6.36
C LEU A 86 1.46 3.79 -7.82
N GLU A 87 1.46 4.72 -8.77
CA GLU A 87 1.57 4.43 -10.21
C GLU A 87 2.91 3.74 -10.53
N ILE A 88 4.03 4.25 -10.01
CA ILE A 88 5.35 3.64 -10.21
C ILE A 88 5.36 2.22 -9.64
N ILE A 89 4.87 2.03 -8.41
CA ILE A 89 4.80 0.69 -7.79
C ILE A 89 3.93 -0.25 -8.64
N GLY A 90 2.78 0.24 -9.12
CA GLY A 90 1.85 -0.55 -9.94
C GLY A 90 2.43 -0.94 -11.29
N ASN A 91 3.16 -0.04 -11.95
CA ASN A 91 3.76 -0.28 -13.27
C ASN A 91 4.96 -1.24 -13.22
N GLU A 92 5.74 -1.18 -12.15
CA GLU A 92 6.98 -1.97 -12.02
C GLU A 92 6.77 -3.33 -11.35
N CYS A 93 5.65 -3.55 -10.64
CA CYS A 93 5.33 -4.83 -10.03
C CYS A 93 4.66 -5.78 -11.03
N SER A 94 5.28 -6.94 -11.27
CA SER A 94 4.72 -7.97 -12.14
C SER A 94 3.79 -8.89 -11.34
N LYS A 95 2.58 -9.15 -11.86
CA LYS A 95 1.74 -10.25 -11.35
C LYS A 95 2.19 -11.54 -12.02
N ARG A 96 2.58 -12.54 -11.23
CA ARG A 96 2.88 -13.90 -11.70
C ARG A 96 1.88 -14.88 -11.06
N THR A 97 1.65 -16.01 -11.71
CA THR A 97 0.88 -17.11 -11.12
C THR A 97 1.88 -18.19 -10.77
N GLU A 98 1.99 -18.54 -9.50
CA GLU A 98 2.75 -19.73 -9.11
C GLU A 98 1.81 -20.89 -8.82
N VAL A 99 2.25 -22.06 -9.24
CA VAL A 99 1.60 -23.31 -8.94
C VAL A 99 2.23 -23.87 -7.67
N VAL A 100 1.48 -23.87 -6.57
CA VAL A 100 1.94 -24.46 -5.31
C VAL A 100 1.35 -25.86 -5.19
N PRO A 101 2.17 -26.91 -4.96
CA PRO A 101 1.66 -28.24 -4.65
C PRO A 101 0.87 -28.20 -3.33
N SER A 102 -0.40 -28.58 -3.36
CA SER A 102 -1.20 -28.69 -2.15
C SER A 102 -0.70 -29.84 -1.28
N THR A 103 -0.27 -29.55 -0.05
CA THR A 103 0.12 -30.56 0.95
C THR A 103 -1.08 -31.05 1.79
N ALA A 104 -2.31 -30.66 1.43
CA ALA A 104 -3.48 -30.75 2.30
C ALA A 104 -4.17 -32.15 2.37
N SER A 105 -3.56 -33.24 1.91
CA SER A 105 -4.20 -34.55 1.93
C SER A 105 -3.27 -35.64 2.45
N TYR A 106 -3.15 -35.74 3.78
CA TYR A 106 -2.42 -36.82 4.45
C TYR A 106 -3.30 -38.02 4.80
N ASP A 107 -4.56 -38.07 4.34
CA ASP A 107 -5.44 -39.19 4.59
C ASP A 107 -6.21 -39.59 3.33
N ILE A 108 -6.19 -40.90 3.07
CA ILE A 108 -6.91 -41.65 2.03
C ILE A 108 -6.27 -41.65 0.62
N GLY A 109 -5.86 -42.85 0.23
CA GLY A 109 -5.04 -43.15 -0.95
C GLY A 109 -5.57 -42.67 -2.31
N ARG A 110 -4.61 -42.58 -3.24
CA ARG A 110 -4.66 -42.18 -4.66
C ARG A 110 -4.26 -40.72 -4.90
N TYR A 111 -3.01 -40.59 -5.31
CA TYR A 111 -2.32 -39.38 -5.73
C TYR A 111 -3.11 -38.58 -6.78
N ALA A 112 -3.73 -37.49 -6.33
CA ALA A 112 -3.98 -36.32 -7.17
C ALA A 112 -3.55 -35.09 -6.35
N SER A 113 -2.28 -34.71 -6.48
CA SER A 113 -1.85 -33.36 -6.10
C SER A 113 -2.47 -32.43 -7.14
N PHE A 114 -3.61 -31.83 -6.82
CA PHE A 114 -4.12 -30.75 -7.63
C PHE A 114 -3.25 -29.52 -7.35
N PRO A 115 -2.53 -29.01 -8.36
CA PRO A 115 -1.81 -27.76 -8.23
C PRO A 115 -2.80 -26.66 -7.84
N VAL A 116 -2.51 -25.93 -6.75
CA VAL A 116 -3.27 -24.72 -6.42
C VAL A 116 -2.55 -23.57 -7.08
N GLU A 117 -3.21 -22.92 -8.04
CA GLU A 117 -2.75 -21.65 -8.59
C GLU A 117 -2.92 -20.57 -7.53
N VAL A 118 -1.80 -20.03 -7.06
CA VAL A 118 -1.78 -18.83 -6.24
C VAL A 118 -1.23 -17.70 -7.09
N GLN A 119 -1.90 -16.54 -7.02
CA GLN A 119 -1.36 -15.34 -7.64
C GLN A 119 -0.23 -14.83 -6.75
N VAL A 120 1.01 -14.90 -7.25
CA VAL A 120 2.22 -14.50 -6.52
C VAL A 120 2.85 -13.33 -7.26
N GLY A 121 2.97 -12.19 -6.59
CA GLY A 121 3.45 -10.94 -7.20
C GLY A 121 2.42 -9.83 -7.12
N GLY A 122 2.68 -8.74 -7.85
CA GLY A 122 2.04 -7.45 -7.58
C GLY A 122 2.56 -6.78 -6.30
N ALA A 123 1.90 -5.70 -5.91
CA ALA A 123 2.20 -4.97 -4.69
C ALA A 123 0.97 -4.95 -3.77
N THR A 124 1.19 -5.21 -2.48
CA THR A 124 0.22 -4.85 -1.43
C THR A 124 0.69 -3.54 -0.80
N VAL A 125 -0.12 -2.49 -0.88
CA VAL A 125 0.30 -1.15 -0.45
C VAL A 125 -0.65 -0.61 0.61
N PHE A 126 -0.08 -0.11 1.70
CA PHE A 126 -0.78 0.65 2.73
C PHE A 126 -0.33 2.10 2.68
N VAL A 127 -1.28 3.02 2.70
CA VAL A 127 -1.02 4.47 2.80
C VAL A 127 -1.51 4.93 4.17
N MET A 128 -0.60 5.47 4.98
CA MET A 128 -0.89 5.91 6.33
C MET A 128 -0.67 7.41 6.47
N ASP A 129 -1.54 8.07 7.24
CA ASP A 129 -1.37 9.46 7.61
C ASP A 129 -0.17 9.64 8.54
N VAL A 130 0.68 10.62 8.26
CA VAL A 130 1.79 10.98 9.14
C VAL A 130 1.40 12.23 9.92
N GLU A 131 1.28 12.09 11.24
CA GLU A 131 0.99 13.24 12.12
C GLU A 131 2.20 14.17 12.27
N GLN A 132 3.41 13.60 12.34
CA GLN A 132 4.66 14.34 12.52
C GLN A 132 5.79 13.70 11.70
N PHE A 133 6.55 14.53 10.99
CA PHE A 133 7.74 14.13 10.27
C PHE A 133 8.92 14.99 10.71
N HIS A 134 10.02 14.35 11.10
CA HIS A 134 11.26 15.00 11.50
C HIS A 134 12.42 14.40 10.71
N LYS A 135 13.23 15.26 10.10
CA LYS A 135 14.53 14.89 9.52
C LYS A 135 15.61 15.55 10.35
N LEU A 136 16.48 14.74 10.95
CA LEU A 136 17.55 15.16 11.86
C LEU A 136 18.92 15.01 11.19
#